data_AF-A0A2I4B534-F1
#
_entry.id   AF-A0A2I4B534-F1
#
_cell.length_a   1.000
_cell.length_b   1.000
_cell.length_c   1.000
_cell.angle_alpha   90.00
_cell.angle_beta   90.00
_cell.angle_gamma   90.00
#
_symmetry.space_group_name_H-M   'P 1'
#
loop_
_entity.id
_entity.type
_entity.pdbx_description
1 polymer ?
#
loop_
_entity_poly.entity_id
_entity_poly.type
_entity_poly.pdbx_seq_one_letter_code
_entity_poly.pdbx_strand_id
1 'polypeptide(L)'
;MEQNCRGEYERSFLLDFQEWLELVLGWLSKVFVSDGAGVAQIPGVPSGPGGSSVQSVMKHWRCHMHHFFCRIYVNMRIEELFSIIRDFPESKAAIEDLKFCLDRTNQRQQLLTSLKSAFESRLLHPGVHTSDILTVYISAIKALRELDPSMVVLQVACQPIRKYLRTRDDTVRQIVAGLTGDAESCADLASELSRGDPVSLELQDSDDDSTDPEDWSPDPTDAVTDKTGSKRRSSDIISLLVSIYGSKD
;
A
#
# COMPACT_ATOMS: atom_id res chain seq x y z
N MET A 1 -19.80 -5.36 3.38
CA MET A 1 -18.40 -4.93 3.23
C MET A 1 -18.11 -3.81 4.22
N GLU A 2 -18.64 -2.60 4.04
CA GLU A 2 -18.32 -1.45 4.91
C GLU A 2 -18.55 -1.70 6.40
N GLN A 3 -19.67 -2.32 6.79
CA GLN A 3 -19.96 -2.61 8.21
C GLN A 3 -18.96 -3.56 8.88
N ASN A 4 -18.32 -4.44 8.11
CA ASN A 4 -17.46 -5.49 8.66
C ASN A 4 -15.97 -5.18 8.48
N CYS A 5 -15.61 -4.42 7.45
CA CYS A 5 -14.22 -4.16 7.09
C CYS A 5 -13.71 -2.82 7.63
N ARG A 6 -14.59 -1.84 7.89
CA ARG A 6 -14.19 -0.49 8.28
C ARG A 6 -13.64 -0.48 9.70
N GLY A 7 -12.47 0.13 9.89
CA GLY A 7 -11.77 0.19 11.18
C GLY A 7 -11.15 -1.11 11.67
N GLU A 8 -11.26 -2.21 10.92
CA GLU A 8 -10.63 -3.49 11.24
C GLU A 8 -9.48 -3.75 10.26
N TYR A 9 -8.26 -3.85 10.80
CA TYR A 9 -7.02 -3.92 10.01
C TYR A 9 -6.16 -5.16 10.30
N GLU A 10 -6.43 -5.87 11.39
CA GLU A 10 -5.58 -6.98 11.85
C GLU A 10 -5.83 -8.28 11.07
N ARG A 11 -6.97 -8.36 10.37
CA ARG A 11 -7.39 -9.53 9.61
C ARG A 11 -7.54 -9.21 8.11
N SER A 12 -7.19 -10.20 7.28
CA SER A 12 -7.48 -10.20 5.85
C SER A 12 -8.94 -10.55 5.57
N PHE A 13 -9.56 -9.82 4.64
CA PHE A 13 -10.96 -10.02 4.22
C PHE A 13 -11.08 -10.64 2.82
N LEU A 14 -9.96 -10.90 2.14
CA LEU A 14 -9.98 -11.39 0.74
C LEU A 14 -10.58 -12.79 0.63
N LEU A 15 -10.25 -13.69 1.56
CA LEU A 15 -10.79 -15.06 1.57
C LEU A 15 -12.29 -15.04 1.84
N ASP A 16 -12.74 -14.29 2.85
CA ASP A 16 -14.16 -14.15 3.18
C ASP A 16 -14.95 -13.61 1.99
N PHE A 17 -14.38 -12.65 1.26
CA PHE A 17 -14.98 -12.14 0.04
C PHE A 17 -15.02 -13.19 -1.08
N GLN A 18 -13.93 -13.94 -1.29
CA GLN A 18 -13.88 -14.95 -2.33
C GLN A 18 -14.95 -16.02 -2.10
N GLU A 19 -15.12 -16.50 -0.86
CA GLU A 19 -16.17 -17.44 -0.48
C GLU A 19 -17.57 -16.84 -0.69
N TRP A 20 -17.78 -15.59 -0.27
CA TRP A 20 -19.04 -14.89 -0.51
C TRP A 20 -19.35 -14.74 -2.00
N LEU A 21 -18.34 -14.44 -2.83
CA LEU A 21 -18.50 -14.31 -4.27
C LEU A 21 -18.94 -15.64 -4.91
N GLU A 22 -18.42 -16.78 -4.47
CA GLU A 22 -18.88 -18.10 -4.95
C GLU A 22 -20.35 -18.33 -4.64
N LEU A 23 -20.82 -17.95 -3.44
CA LEU A 23 -22.23 -18.07 -3.08
C LEU A 23 -23.12 -17.20 -3.97
N VAL A 24 -22.69 -15.97 -4.25
CA VAL A 24 -23.43 -15.05 -5.13
C VAL A 24 -23.45 -15.57 -6.57
N LEU A 25 -22.33 -16.07 -7.08
CA LEU A 25 -22.27 -16.69 -8.42
C LEU A 25 -23.12 -17.97 -8.49
N GLY A 26 -23.15 -18.77 -7.42
CA GLY A 26 -24.02 -19.93 -7.32
C GLY A 26 -25.51 -19.56 -7.34
N TRP A 27 -25.89 -18.49 -6.64
CA TRP A 27 -27.24 -17.94 -6.69
C TRP A 27 -27.58 -17.40 -8.09
N LEU A 28 -26.71 -16.61 -8.70
CA LEU A 28 -26.87 -16.09 -10.05
C LEU A 28 -27.05 -17.25 -11.06
N SER A 29 -26.22 -18.28 -10.98
CA SER A 29 -26.36 -19.47 -11.82
C SER A 29 -27.74 -20.09 -11.68
N LYS A 30 -28.26 -20.25 -10.47
CA LYS A 30 -29.62 -20.78 -10.25
C LYS A 30 -30.69 -19.88 -10.85
N VAL A 31 -30.60 -18.56 -10.71
CA VAL A 31 -31.60 -17.62 -11.26
C VAL A 31 -31.62 -17.67 -12.79
N PHE A 32 -30.45 -17.68 -13.43
CA PHE A 32 -30.34 -17.59 -14.89
C PHE A 32 -30.36 -18.95 -15.62
N VAL A 33 -30.04 -20.06 -14.94
CA VAL A 33 -30.09 -21.43 -15.50
C VAL A 33 -31.42 -22.12 -15.19
N SER A 34 -32.13 -21.71 -14.14
CA SER A 34 -33.44 -22.30 -13.81
C SER A 34 -34.57 -21.87 -14.77
N ASP A 35 -34.34 -20.91 -15.67
CA ASP A 35 -35.33 -20.45 -16.66
C ASP A 35 -35.09 -21.03 -18.07
N GLY A 36 -34.89 -22.35 -18.14
CA GLY A 36 -34.86 -23.11 -19.39
C GLY A 36 -36.23 -23.23 -20.10
N ALA A 37 -37.27 -22.51 -19.65
CA ALA A 37 -38.60 -22.53 -20.26
C ALA A 37 -39.04 -21.18 -20.86
N GLY A 38 -38.22 -20.12 -20.78
CA GLY A 38 -38.67 -18.78 -21.19
C GLY A 38 -37.57 -17.78 -21.53
N VAL A 39 -36.52 -18.16 -22.25
CA VAL A 39 -35.49 -17.19 -22.66
C VAL A 39 -36.08 -16.23 -23.70
N ALA A 40 -36.52 -15.05 -23.23
CA ALA A 40 -36.63 -13.86 -24.06
C ALA A 40 -35.24 -13.59 -24.68
N GLN A 41 -35.20 -13.61 -26.02
CA GLN A 41 -33.98 -13.38 -26.79
C GLN A 41 -33.31 -12.07 -26.36
N ILE A 42 -32.07 -12.17 -25.89
CA ILE A 42 -31.17 -11.03 -25.80
C ILE A 42 -30.79 -10.66 -27.26
N PRO A 43 -31.09 -9.45 -27.76
CA PRO A 43 -30.76 -9.09 -29.13
C PRO A 43 -29.23 -9.10 -29.35
N GLY A 44 -28.73 -9.93 -30.27
CA GLY A 44 -27.34 -9.88 -30.76
C GLY A 44 -26.46 -11.12 -30.51
N VAL A 45 -26.97 -12.20 -29.91
CA VAL A 45 -26.18 -13.42 -29.66
C VAL A 45 -26.52 -14.52 -30.70
N PRO A 46 -25.55 -15.03 -31.48
CA PRO A 46 -25.82 -16.10 -32.44
C PRO A 46 -26.08 -17.44 -31.72
N SER A 47 -27.15 -18.11 -32.14
CA SER A 47 -27.62 -19.40 -31.63
C SER A 47 -26.64 -20.52 -31.98
N GLY A 48 -25.72 -20.83 -31.07
CA GLY A 48 -24.85 -22.02 -31.07
C GLY A 48 -25.09 -22.89 -29.82
N PRO A 49 -24.56 -24.14 -29.76
CA PRO A 49 -24.98 -25.16 -28.80
C PRO A 49 -24.85 -24.66 -27.35
N GLY A 50 -25.99 -24.63 -26.65
CA GLY A 50 -26.28 -23.80 -25.46
C GLY A 50 -25.55 -24.11 -24.15
N GLY A 51 -24.42 -24.81 -24.17
CA GLY A 51 -23.59 -25.07 -22.97
C GLY A 51 -22.43 -24.08 -22.79
N SER A 52 -21.82 -23.61 -23.88
CA SER A 52 -20.61 -22.78 -23.83
C SER A 52 -20.88 -21.30 -23.57
N SER A 53 -22.07 -20.80 -23.93
CA SER A 53 -22.45 -19.39 -23.76
C SER A 53 -22.66 -19.01 -22.29
N VAL A 54 -23.40 -19.81 -21.53
CA VAL A 54 -23.70 -19.53 -20.10
C VAL A 54 -22.43 -19.58 -19.24
N GLN A 55 -21.53 -20.54 -19.50
CA GLN A 55 -20.25 -20.63 -18.79
C GLN A 55 -19.35 -19.42 -19.07
N SER A 56 -19.37 -18.90 -20.30
CA SER A 56 -18.64 -17.68 -20.67
C SER A 56 -19.20 -16.43 -19.97
N VAL A 57 -20.53 -16.31 -19.89
CA VAL A 57 -21.19 -15.21 -19.15
C VAL A 57 -20.88 -15.27 -17.66
N MET A 58 -20.96 -16.46 -17.04
CA MET A 58 -20.62 -16.62 -15.62
C MET A 58 -19.16 -16.28 -15.32
N LYS A 59 -18.23 -16.65 -16.21
CA LYS A 59 -16.82 -16.25 -16.09
C LYS A 59 -16.65 -14.73 -16.18
N HIS A 60 -17.38 -14.08 -17.09
CA HIS A 60 -17.39 -12.62 -17.21
C HIS A 60 -17.92 -11.95 -15.95
N TRP A 61 -19.04 -12.43 -15.40
CA TRP A 61 -19.62 -11.89 -14.16
C TRP A 61 -18.70 -12.09 -12.98
N ARG A 62 -18.07 -13.26 -12.83
CA ARG A 62 -17.05 -13.50 -11.81
C ARG A 62 -15.94 -12.45 -11.88
N CYS A 63 -15.36 -12.25 -13.06
CA CYS A 63 -14.29 -11.28 -13.27
C CYS A 63 -14.76 -9.85 -12.95
N HIS A 64 -15.95 -9.47 -13.45
CA HIS A 64 -16.51 -8.15 -13.24
C HIS A 64 -16.82 -7.87 -11.77
N MET A 65 -17.41 -8.82 -11.05
CA MET A 65 -17.73 -8.68 -9.63
C MET A 65 -16.47 -8.65 -8.76
N HIS A 66 -15.46 -9.47 -9.09
CA HIS A 66 -14.17 -9.43 -8.40
C HIS A 66 -13.48 -8.08 -8.59
N HIS A 67 -13.43 -7.56 -9.82
CA HIS A 67 -12.87 -6.24 -10.09
C HIS A 67 -13.66 -5.13 -9.38
N PHE A 68 -14.99 -5.19 -9.42
CA PHE A 68 -15.86 -4.25 -8.73
C PHE A 68 -15.63 -4.24 -7.22
N PHE A 69 -15.48 -5.41 -6.60
CA PHE A 69 -15.13 -5.53 -5.20
C PHE A 69 -13.77 -4.91 -4.90
N CYS A 70 -12.71 -5.30 -5.63
CA CYS A 70 -11.37 -4.73 -5.43
C CYS A 70 -11.41 -3.20 -5.48
N ARG A 71 -12.17 -2.64 -6.43
CA ARG A 71 -12.31 -1.18 -6.58
C ARG A 71 -12.96 -0.52 -5.37
N ILE A 72 -14.03 -1.11 -4.83
CA ILE A 72 -14.68 -0.58 -3.61
C ILE A 72 -13.76 -0.74 -2.40
N TYR A 73 -13.14 -1.91 -2.25
CA TYR A 73 -12.25 -2.21 -1.12
C TYR A 73 -11.05 -1.26 -1.09
N VAL A 74 -10.42 -1.02 -2.24
CA VAL A 74 -9.30 -0.07 -2.39
C VAL A 74 -9.75 1.35 -2.04
N ASN A 75 -10.91 1.81 -2.53
CA ASN A 75 -11.43 3.13 -2.17
C ASN A 75 -11.57 3.30 -0.65
N MET A 76 -12.19 2.32 0.01
CA MET A 76 -12.37 2.32 1.46
C MET A 76 -11.02 2.32 2.19
N ARG A 77 -10.08 1.46 1.78
CA ARG A 77 -8.75 1.38 2.39
C ARG A 77 -7.88 2.61 2.15
N ILE A 78 -8.06 3.30 1.03
CA ILE A 78 -7.38 4.58 0.76
C ILE A 78 -7.83 5.64 1.79
N GLU A 79 -9.12 5.73 2.11
CA GLU A 79 -9.63 6.66 3.12
C GLU A 79 -9.05 6.39 4.53
N GLU A 80 -8.79 5.12 4.83
CA GLU A 80 -8.27 4.66 6.12
C GLU A 80 -6.74 4.56 6.17
N LEU A 81 -6.05 4.74 5.04
CA LEU A 81 -4.64 4.38 4.89
C LEU A 81 -3.71 5.07 5.90
N PHE A 82 -4.00 6.32 6.27
CA PHE A 82 -3.24 7.00 7.32
C PHE A 82 -3.34 6.27 8.66
N SER A 83 -4.55 5.83 9.04
CA SER A 83 -4.77 5.10 10.29
C SER A 83 -4.14 3.71 10.21
N ILE A 84 -4.29 3.02 9.07
CA ILE A 84 -3.62 1.73 8.81
C ILE A 84 -2.10 1.87 8.99
N ILE A 85 -1.47 2.89 8.40
CA ILE A 85 -0.03 3.14 8.53
C ILE A 85 0.38 3.38 9.98
N ARG A 86 -0.40 4.16 10.72
CA ARG A 86 -0.11 4.46 12.13
C ARG A 86 -0.18 3.20 13.01
N ASP A 87 -1.08 2.29 12.69
CA ASP A 87 -1.34 1.06 13.46
C ASP A 87 -0.50 -0.13 12.93
N PHE A 88 0.54 0.11 12.13
CA PHE A 88 1.49 -0.91 11.64
C PHE A 88 2.54 -1.21 12.73
N PRO A 89 2.93 -2.48 13.01
CA PRO A 89 2.76 -3.70 12.20
C PRO A 89 1.46 -4.49 12.36
N GLU A 90 0.63 -4.16 13.34
CA GLU A 90 -0.62 -4.88 13.64
C GLU A 90 -1.59 -4.84 12.44
N SER A 91 -1.55 -3.76 11.67
CA SER A 91 -2.34 -3.56 10.44
C SER A 91 -1.78 -4.24 9.17
N LYS A 92 -0.76 -5.11 9.27
CA LYS A 92 -0.08 -5.70 8.10
C LYS A 92 -1.04 -6.42 7.14
N ALA A 93 -2.02 -7.15 7.67
CA ALA A 93 -2.99 -7.88 6.83
C ALA A 93 -3.79 -6.93 5.91
N ALA A 94 -4.17 -5.75 6.40
CA ALA A 94 -4.85 -4.74 5.58
C ALA A 94 -3.96 -4.17 4.46
N ILE A 95 -2.65 -4.03 4.69
CA ILE A 95 -1.68 -3.59 3.68
C ILE A 95 -1.52 -4.65 2.59
N GLU A 96 -1.43 -5.93 2.96
CA GLU A 96 -1.33 -7.04 2.01
C GLU A 96 -2.58 -7.18 1.14
N ASP A 97 -3.77 -7.05 1.75
CA ASP A 97 -5.03 -7.02 1.02
C ASP A 97 -5.09 -5.83 0.05
N LEU A 98 -4.69 -4.65 0.52
CA LEU A 98 -4.66 -3.43 -0.29
C LEU A 98 -3.72 -3.61 -1.49
N LYS A 99 -2.52 -4.16 -1.29
CA LYS A 99 -1.56 -4.49 -2.37
C LYS A 99 -2.21 -5.38 -3.42
N PHE A 100 -2.81 -6.50 -3.00
CA PHE A 100 -3.47 -7.44 -3.90
C PHE A 100 -4.58 -6.76 -4.73
N CYS A 101 -5.40 -5.93 -4.11
CA CYS A 101 -6.46 -5.23 -4.82
C CYS A 101 -5.94 -4.07 -5.68
N LEU A 102 -4.87 -3.39 -5.26
CA LEU A 102 -4.27 -2.27 -5.99
C LEU A 102 -3.66 -2.75 -7.31
N ASP A 103 -3.01 -3.91 -7.36
CA ASP A 103 -2.49 -4.49 -8.61
C ASP A 103 -3.60 -4.78 -9.65
N ARG A 104 -4.84 -4.91 -9.18
CA ARG A 104 -6.03 -5.21 -10.00
C ARG A 104 -6.88 -3.97 -10.27
N THR A 105 -6.48 -2.81 -9.75
CA THR A 105 -7.20 -1.55 -9.84
C THR A 105 -6.26 -0.42 -10.26
N ASN A 106 -6.64 0.38 -11.26
CA ASN A 106 -5.82 1.51 -11.71
C ASN A 106 -5.92 2.72 -10.75
N GLN A 107 -5.79 2.52 -9.43
CA GLN A 107 -6.09 3.50 -8.39
C GLN A 107 -4.87 4.03 -7.62
N ARG A 108 -3.64 3.69 -8.05
CA ARG A 108 -2.39 4.14 -7.39
C ARG A 108 -2.29 5.67 -7.27
N GLN A 109 -2.71 6.42 -8.30
CA GLN A 109 -2.72 7.89 -8.29
C GLN A 109 -3.69 8.47 -7.25
N GLN A 110 -4.85 7.84 -7.09
CA GLN A 110 -5.84 8.23 -6.09
C GLN A 110 -5.29 7.99 -4.68
N LEU A 111 -4.63 6.85 -4.45
CA LEU A 111 -3.94 6.53 -3.20
C LEU A 111 -2.90 7.60 -2.87
N LEU A 112 -2.01 7.93 -3.81
CA LEU A 112 -0.98 8.95 -3.63
C LEU A 112 -1.55 10.31 -3.25
N THR A 113 -2.58 10.75 -3.97
CA THR A 113 -3.23 12.06 -3.74
C THR A 113 -3.89 12.11 -2.37
N SER A 114 -4.67 11.08 -2.04
CA SER A 114 -5.38 11.00 -0.76
C SER A 114 -4.41 10.90 0.42
N LEU A 115 -3.38 10.05 0.32
CA LEU A 115 -2.41 9.87 1.40
C LEU A 115 -1.58 11.14 1.66
N LYS A 116 -1.16 11.85 0.61
CA LYS A 116 -0.49 13.16 0.76
C LYS A 116 -1.37 14.16 1.51
N SER A 117 -2.64 14.27 1.09
CA SER A 117 -3.60 15.16 1.75
C SER A 117 -3.84 14.77 3.22
N ALA A 118 -3.87 13.47 3.53
CA ALA A 118 -3.98 12.98 4.90
C ALA A 118 -2.76 13.35 5.75
N PHE A 119 -1.53 13.21 5.23
CA PHE A 119 -0.34 13.64 5.95
C PHE A 119 -0.35 15.15 6.22
N GLU A 120 -0.64 15.97 5.20
CA GLU A 120 -0.67 17.43 5.34
C GLU A 120 -1.72 17.91 6.34
N SER A 121 -2.91 17.31 6.33
CA SER A 121 -4.02 17.74 7.20
C SER A 121 -3.96 17.19 8.63
N ARG A 122 -3.44 15.98 8.83
CA ARG A 122 -3.52 15.26 10.13
C ARG A 122 -2.19 15.16 10.89
N LEU A 123 -1.05 15.34 10.21
CA LEU A 123 0.27 15.10 10.79
C LEU A 123 1.19 16.33 10.70
N LEU A 124 1.18 17.03 9.57
CA LEU A 124 2.17 18.08 9.26
C LEU A 124 1.72 19.47 9.69
N HIS A 125 1.35 19.61 10.97
CA HIS A 125 0.96 20.88 11.55
C HIS A 125 1.69 21.16 12.87
N PRO A 126 1.84 22.44 13.28
CA PRO A 126 2.65 22.82 14.46
C PRO A 126 2.23 22.17 15.78
N GLY A 127 0.98 21.71 15.89
CA GLY A 127 0.47 21.03 17.08
C GLY A 127 0.96 19.58 17.29
N VAL A 128 1.65 18.96 16.33
CA VAL A 128 2.20 17.59 16.50
C VAL A 128 3.65 17.66 16.97
N HIS A 129 4.05 16.80 17.90
CA HIS A 129 5.45 16.71 18.32
C HIS A 129 6.33 16.11 17.22
N THR A 130 7.60 16.53 17.16
CA THR A 130 8.58 16.01 16.18
C THR A 130 8.74 14.50 16.30
N SER A 131 8.71 14.00 17.55
CA SER A 131 8.78 12.58 17.86
C SER A 131 7.68 11.79 17.15
N ASP A 132 6.43 12.24 17.27
CA ASP A 132 5.27 11.55 16.71
C ASP A 132 5.29 11.56 15.17
N ILE A 133 5.73 12.68 14.57
CA ILE A 133 5.92 12.77 13.11
C ILE A 133 6.95 11.75 12.65
N LEU A 134 8.07 11.61 13.36
CA LEU A 134 9.10 10.63 13.06
C LEU A 134 8.58 9.20 13.24
N THR A 135 7.79 8.92 14.28
CA THR A 135 7.21 7.59 14.54
C THR A 135 6.30 7.19 13.38
N VAL A 136 5.37 8.07 13.00
CA VAL A 136 4.48 7.83 11.85
C VAL A 136 5.27 7.72 10.55
N TYR A 137 6.36 8.47 10.39
CA TYR A 137 7.23 8.35 9.21
C TYR A 137 7.92 6.98 9.15
N ILE A 138 8.39 6.45 10.27
CA ILE A 138 8.99 5.11 10.35
C ILE A 138 7.93 4.04 10.04
N SER A 139 6.74 4.12 10.63
CA SER A 139 5.64 3.20 10.31
C SER A 139 5.23 3.30 8.83
N ALA A 140 5.22 4.52 8.25
CA ALA A 140 4.97 4.72 6.82
C ALA A 140 6.07 4.08 5.96
N ILE A 141 7.34 4.15 6.37
CA ILE A 141 8.43 3.48 5.65
C ILE A 141 8.21 1.97 5.62
N LYS A 142 7.85 1.38 6.76
CA LYS A 142 7.62 -0.07 6.89
C LYS A 142 6.37 -0.51 6.09
N ALA A 143 5.24 0.15 6.29
CA ALA A 143 3.98 -0.20 5.65
C ALA A 143 3.99 0.02 4.12
N LEU A 144 4.54 1.14 3.65
CA LEU A 144 4.53 1.44 2.20
C LEU A 144 5.54 0.58 1.42
N ARG A 145 6.56 0.04 2.08
CA ARG A 145 7.47 -0.96 1.48
C ARG A 145 6.76 -2.28 1.23
N GLU A 146 5.94 -2.72 2.18
CA GLU A 146 5.13 -3.92 2.02
C GLU A 146 4.10 -3.74 0.89
N LEU A 147 3.46 -2.56 0.84
CA LEU A 147 2.51 -2.18 -0.19
C LEU A 147 3.13 -2.13 -1.60
N ASP A 148 4.29 -1.49 -1.73
CA ASP A 148 4.96 -1.22 -3.00
C ASP A 148 6.48 -1.48 -2.91
N PRO A 149 6.95 -2.67 -3.33
CA PRO A 149 8.37 -3.01 -3.31
C PRO A 149 9.25 -2.09 -4.16
N SER A 150 8.69 -1.38 -5.16
CA SER A 150 9.46 -0.41 -5.97
C SER A 150 9.85 0.85 -5.18
N MET A 151 9.27 1.05 -4.00
CA MET A 151 9.47 2.19 -3.10
C MET A 151 9.03 3.55 -3.69
N VAL A 152 8.38 3.54 -4.86
CA VAL A 152 7.93 4.77 -5.54
C VAL A 152 6.79 5.42 -4.77
N VAL A 153 5.83 4.64 -4.26
CA VAL A 153 4.72 5.18 -3.45
C VAL A 153 5.27 5.89 -2.21
N LEU A 154 6.21 5.25 -1.51
CA LEU A 154 6.90 5.82 -0.36
C LEU A 154 7.65 7.11 -0.72
N GLN A 155 8.42 7.10 -1.81
CA GLN A 155 9.19 8.25 -2.24
C GLN A 155 8.29 9.46 -2.49
N VAL A 156 7.20 9.25 -3.23
CA VAL A 156 6.26 10.30 -3.65
C VAL A 156 5.37 10.75 -2.49
N ALA A 157 4.75 9.84 -1.76
CA ALA A 157 3.79 10.16 -0.69
C ALA A 157 4.44 10.81 0.53
N CYS A 158 5.67 10.42 0.88
CA CYS A 158 6.37 10.95 2.06
C CYS A 158 7.23 12.19 1.77
N GLN A 159 7.28 12.68 0.53
CA GLN A 159 7.93 13.96 0.19
C GLN A 159 7.51 15.13 1.11
N PRO A 160 6.22 15.39 1.37
CA PRO A 160 5.80 16.47 2.27
C PRO A 160 6.30 16.27 3.71
N ILE A 161 6.36 15.04 4.21
CA ILE A 161 6.90 14.73 5.55
C ILE A 161 8.37 15.16 5.63
N ARG A 162 9.20 14.73 4.66
CA ARG A 162 10.63 15.09 4.63
C ARG A 162 10.82 16.62 4.54
N LYS A 163 10.02 17.28 3.70
CA LYS A 163 10.05 18.74 3.55
C LYS A 163 9.71 19.43 4.88
N TYR A 164 8.70 18.95 5.59
CA TYR A 164 8.27 19.51 6.86
C TYR A 164 9.30 19.29 7.97
N LEU A 165 9.84 18.07 8.11
CA LEU A 165 10.86 17.76 9.12
C LEU A 165 12.14 18.59 8.98
N ARG A 166 12.54 18.98 7.75
CA ARG A 166 13.66 19.93 7.52
C ARG A 166 13.42 21.32 8.12
N THR A 167 12.16 21.73 8.27
CA THR A 167 11.82 23.05 8.82
C THR A 167 11.87 23.09 10.34
N ARG A 168 11.90 21.91 10.99
CA ARG A 168 12.00 21.77 12.44
C ARG A 168 13.46 21.65 12.85
N ASP A 169 13.87 22.52 13.76
CA ASP A 169 15.23 22.66 14.28
C ASP A 169 15.62 21.50 15.21
N ASP A 170 14.66 20.86 15.87
CA ASP A 170 14.90 19.78 16.82
C ASP A 170 14.97 18.38 16.20
N THR A 171 14.61 18.20 14.93
CA THR A 171 14.52 16.89 14.25
C THR A 171 15.80 16.05 14.36
N VAL A 172 16.98 16.62 14.10
CA VAL A 172 18.25 15.89 14.18
C VAL A 172 18.49 15.38 15.61
N ARG A 173 18.22 16.23 16.61
CA ARG A 173 18.38 15.88 18.02
C ARG A 173 17.43 14.73 18.40
N GLN A 174 16.20 14.76 17.91
CA GLN A 174 15.21 13.70 18.16
C GLN A 174 15.62 12.37 17.52
N ILE A 175 16.12 12.39 16.27
CA ILE A 175 16.62 11.19 15.59
C ILE A 175 17.80 10.58 16.36
N VAL A 176 18.79 11.41 16.74
CA VAL A 176 19.96 10.94 17.51
C VAL A 176 19.52 10.36 18.85
N ALA A 177 18.65 11.06 19.58
CA ALA A 177 18.13 10.58 20.86
C ALA A 177 17.36 9.26 20.75
N GLY A 178 16.63 9.05 19.64
CA GLY A 178 15.95 7.79 19.35
C GLY A 178 16.92 6.65 19.05
N LEU A 179 18.05 6.93 18.38
CA LEU A 179 19.08 5.93 18.10
C LEU A 179 19.93 5.59 19.33
N THR A 180 20.16 6.54 20.24
CA THR A 180 20.97 6.33 21.45
C THR A 180 20.16 5.87 22.66
N GLY A 181 18.83 6.04 22.64
CA GLY A 181 17.95 5.69 23.76
C GLY A 181 18.04 6.67 24.94
N ASP A 182 18.64 7.84 24.75
CA ASP A 182 18.99 8.78 25.83
C ASP A 182 17.82 9.66 26.32
N ALA A 183 16.66 9.62 25.68
CA ALA A 183 15.52 10.48 26.01
C ALA A 183 14.23 9.66 26.25
N GLU A 184 13.66 9.78 27.46
CA GLU A 184 12.35 9.20 27.81
C GLU A 184 11.23 9.66 26.85
N SER A 185 11.31 10.89 26.32
CA SER A 185 10.35 11.41 25.33
C SER A 185 10.47 10.76 23.94
N CYS A 186 11.48 9.92 23.73
CA CYS A 186 11.82 9.27 22.46
C CYS A 186 11.79 7.74 22.60
N ALA A 187 11.30 7.19 23.71
CA ALA A 187 11.28 5.75 23.97
C ALA A 187 10.50 4.98 22.88
N ASP A 188 9.37 5.52 22.43
CA ASP A 188 8.56 4.94 21.36
C ASP A 188 9.33 4.90 20.03
N LEU A 189 10.05 5.99 19.71
CA LEU A 189 10.92 6.06 18.53
C LEU A 189 12.10 5.10 18.60
N ALA A 190 12.74 4.98 19.76
CA ALA A 190 13.84 4.06 19.98
C ALA A 190 13.39 2.61 19.80
N SER A 191 12.23 2.26 20.35
CA SER A 191 11.57 0.97 20.13
C SER A 191 11.33 0.73 18.63
N GLU A 192 10.75 1.70 17.91
CA GLU A 192 10.50 1.57 16.47
C GLU A 192 11.76 1.35 15.62
N LEU A 193 12.87 2.01 15.98
CA LEU A 193 14.17 1.87 15.31
C LEU A 193 14.85 0.54 15.66
N SER A 194 14.72 0.07 16.90
CA SER A 194 15.28 -1.22 17.36
C SER A 194 14.52 -2.44 16.81
N ARG A 195 13.22 -2.28 16.50
CA ARG A 195 12.36 -3.32 15.93
C ARG A 195 12.48 -3.46 14.41
N GLY A 196 13.20 -2.54 13.74
CA GLY A 196 13.56 -2.73 12.34
C GLY A 196 14.45 -3.95 12.19
N ASP A 197 14.27 -4.71 11.11
CA ASP A 197 15.15 -5.84 10.79
C ASP A 197 16.61 -5.44 11.00
N PRO A 198 17.45 -6.31 11.61
CA PRO A 198 18.85 -6.01 11.80
C PRO A 198 19.41 -5.58 10.45
N VAL A 199 19.99 -4.39 10.42
CA VAL A 199 20.65 -3.80 9.25
C VAL A 199 21.36 -4.93 8.53
N SER A 200 20.80 -5.42 7.42
CA SER A 200 21.61 -6.17 6.48
C SER A 200 22.52 -5.10 5.95
N LEU A 201 23.71 -5.02 6.55
CA LEU A 201 24.87 -4.33 6.01
C LEU A 201 25.24 -5.07 4.72
N GLU A 202 24.33 -5.10 3.76
CA GLU A 202 24.70 -5.18 2.37
C GLU A 202 25.42 -3.87 2.14
N LEU A 203 26.74 -3.96 2.30
CA LEU A 203 27.73 -2.98 1.94
C LEU A 203 27.35 -2.48 0.54
N GLN A 204 26.60 -1.38 0.48
CA GLN A 204 26.24 -0.70 -0.76
C GLN A 204 27.45 0.08 -1.31
N ASP A 205 28.63 -0.53 -1.19
CA ASP A 205 29.94 -0.08 -1.65
C ASP A 205 30.78 -1.24 -2.24
N SER A 206 30.23 -2.45 -2.31
CA SER A 206 30.72 -3.41 -3.32
C SER A 206 29.99 -3.13 -4.62
N ASP A 207 30.76 -2.74 -5.64
CA ASP A 207 30.45 -2.87 -7.08
C ASP A 207 30.13 -4.34 -7.45
N ASP A 208 29.22 -4.99 -6.72
CA ASP A 208 28.76 -6.32 -7.03
C ASP A 208 27.71 -6.17 -8.13
N ASP A 209 28.18 -6.32 -9.36
CA ASP A 209 27.45 -6.53 -10.60
C ASP A 209 26.66 -7.86 -10.57
N SER A 210 26.02 -8.15 -9.43
CA SER A 210 25.26 -9.37 -9.13
C SER A 210 23.76 -9.10 -9.07
N THR A 211 23.30 -7.97 -9.63
CA THR A 211 21.88 -7.90 -10.01
C THR A 211 21.73 -8.72 -11.28
N ASP A 212 21.17 -9.93 -11.15
CA ASP A 212 20.85 -10.79 -12.29
C ASP A 212 20.06 -9.93 -13.31
N PRO A 213 20.47 -9.83 -14.58
CA PRO A 213 19.78 -9.00 -15.57
C PRO A 213 18.27 -9.32 -15.69
N GLU A 214 17.83 -10.49 -15.23
CA GLU A 214 16.43 -10.91 -15.16
C GLU A 214 15.64 -10.22 -14.01
N ASP A 215 16.28 -9.73 -12.96
CA ASP A 215 15.63 -9.03 -11.83
C ASP A 215 15.37 -7.54 -12.11
N TRP A 216 15.89 -7.03 -13.23
CA TRP A 216 15.67 -5.64 -13.62
C TRP A 216 14.27 -5.43 -14.18
N SER A 217 13.48 -4.56 -13.53
CA SER A 217 12.20 -4.08 -14.02
C SER A 217 12.21 -2.56 -14.18
N PRO A 218 11.51 -2.02 -15.20
CA PRO A 218 11.44 -0.57 -15.40
C PRO A 218 10.67 0.10 -14.27
N ASP A 219 11.03 1.36 -14.00
CA ASP A 219 10.32 2.16 -13.02
C ASP A 219 8.85 2.38 -13.44
N PRO A 220 7.91 2.33 -12.49
CA PRO A 220 6.51 2.68 -12.74
C PRO A 220 6.32 4.11 -13.27
N THR A 221 5.18 4.37 -13.92
CA THR A 221 4.88 5.65 -14.58
C THR A 221 4.77 6.86 -13.64
N ASP A 222 4.55 6.62 -12.36
CA ASP A 222 4.46 7.60 -11.29
C ASP A 222 5.79 7.86 -10.58
N ALA A 223 6.86 7.15 -10.98
CA ALA A 223 8.20 7.45 -10.52
C ALA A 223 8.57 8.88 -10.93
N VAL A 224 9.07 9.65 -9.96
CA VAL A 224 9.59 10.99 -10.24
C VAL A 224 10.81 10.83 -11.13
N THR A 225 10.91 11.66 -12.18
CA THR A 225 12.11 11.77 -13.02
C THR A 225 13.20 12.50 -12.25
N ASP A 226 13.64 11.93 -11.13
CA ASP A 226 14.81 12.40 -10.41
C ASP A 226 16.04 11.60 -10.86
N LYS A 227 17.22 12.20 -10.78
CA LYS A 227 18.49 11.57 -11.22
C LYS A 227 18.89 10.35 -10.39
N THR A 228 18.14 10.07 -9.32
CA THR A 228 18.25 8.87 -8.50
C THR A 228 17.36 7.78 -9.10
N GLY A 229 17.87 7.02 -10.05
CA GLY A 229 17.17 5.83 -10.56
C GLY A 229 16.89 4.79 -9.45
N SER A 230 16.11 3.76 -9.77
CA SER A 230 15.71 2.67 -8.86
C SER A 230 16.85 2.17 -7.92
N LYS A 231 18.08 2.05 -8.43
CA LYS A 231 19.27 1.60 -7.67
C LYS A 231 19.68 2.48 -6.47
N ARG A 232 19.23 3.74 -6.38
CA ARG A 232 19.56 4.65 -5.26
C ARG A 232 18.47 4.75 -4.19
N ARG A 233 17.35 4.01 -4.32
CA ARG A 233 16.31 3.98 -3.28
C ARG A 233 16.79 3.08 -2.14
N SER A 234 17.39 3.67 -1.10
CA SER A 234 17.82 2.91 0.07
C SER A 234 16.62 2.25 0.76
N SER A 235 16.78 0.96 1.08
CA SER A 235 15.83 0.19 1.89
C SER A 235 16.09 0.37 3.39
N ASP A 236 17.19 0.98 3.81
CA ASP A 236 17.46 1.17 5.22
C ASP A 236 16.72 2.41 5.79
N ILE A 237 16.06 2.22 6.94
CA ILE A 237 15.29 3.26 7.64
C ILE A 237 16.23 4.37 8.11
N ILE A 238 17.41 4.03 8.64
CA ILE A 238 18.38 5.03 9.13
C ILE A 238 18.87 5.86 7.95
N SER A 239 19.24 5.21 6.85
CA SER A 239 19.63 5.87 5.61
C SER A 239 18.52 6.80 5.08
N LEU A 240 17.25 6.40 5.14
CA LEU A 240 16.12 7.25 4.75
C LEU A 240 15.94 8.46 5.68
N LEU A 241 16.14 8.30 6.99
CA LEU A 241 16.11 9.40 7.97
C LEU A 241 17.25 10.39 7.75
N VAL A 242 18.47 9.89 7.50
CA VAL A 242 19.63 10.72 7.18
C VAL A 242 19.44 11.46 5.84
N SER A 243 18.84 10.79 4.84
CA SER A 243 18.54 11.38 3.53
C SER A 243 17.62 12.60 3.58
N ILE A 244 16.90 12.81 4.70
CA ILE A 244 16.14 14.04 4.93
C ILE A 244 17.08 15.24 4.78
N TYR A 245 18.31 15.21 5.27
CA TYR A 245 19.20 16.37 5.20
C TYR A 245 20.17 16.36 4.01
N GLY A 246 20.22 15.26 3.26
CA GLY A 246 21.17 15.07 2.15
C GLY A 246 22.57 14.70 2.62
N SER A 247 23.51 14.56 1.69
CA SER A 247 24.93 14.39 2.02
C SER A 247 25.49 15.72 2.53
N LYS A 248 26.26 15.65 3.62
CA LYS A 248 27.06 16.77 4.11
C LYS A 248 28.11 17.11 3.04
N ASP A 249 28.11 18.34 2.55
CA ASP A 249 29.34 18.97 2.05
C ASP A 249 30.20 19.40 3.25
#